data_AF-A0A958PD93-F1
#
_entry.id   AF-A0A958PD93-F1
#
_cell.length_a   1.000
_cell.length_b   1.000
_cell.length_c   1.000
_cell.angle_alpha   90.00
_cell.angle_beta   90.00
_cell.angle_gamma   90.00
#
_symmetry.space_group_name_H-M   'P 1'
#
loop_
_entity.id
_entity.type
_entity.pdbx_description
1 polymer ?
#
loop_
_entity_poly.entity_id
_entity_poly.type
_entity_poly.pdbx_seq_one_letter_code
_entity_poly.pdbx_strand_id
1 'polypeptide(L)'
;MVKNQKGQMIIEAILILVIFLGASRLVANYFKDNELVKKLVRGPWTSLESMIETGRWYSDVEGARQFHPNYNNMHVSLEGDPAE
;
A
#
# COMPACT_ATOMS: atom_id res chain seq x y z
N MET A 1 -51.51 28.12 -15.93
CA MET A 1 -50.18 28.06 -15.28
C MET A 1 -49.36 27.01 -16.02
N VAL A 2 -48.56 27.42 -17.00
CA VAL A 2 -47.76 26.50 -17.83
C VAL A 2 -46.60 26.02 -16.97
N LYS A 3 -46.61 24.74 -16.59
CA LYS A 3 -45.54 24.12 -15.79
C LYS A 3 -44.26 24.09 -16.62
N ASN A 4 -43.23 24.82 -16.20
CA ASN A 4 -41.92 24.84 -16.84
C ASN A 4 -41.12 23.56 -16.51
N GLN A 5 -41.54 22.42 -17.07
CA GLN A 5 -41.00 21.10 -16.72
C GLN A 5 -39.57 20.85 -17.22
N LYS A 6 -39.13 21.53 -18.29
CA LYS A 6 -37.78 21.34 -18.86
C LYS A 6 -36.68 21.92 -17.97
N GLY A 7 -36.90 23.09 -17.38
CA GLY A 7 -35.94 23.73 -16.47
C GLY A 7 -35.81 22.96 -15.16
N GLN A 8 -36.93 22.45 -14.61
CA GLN A 8 -36.92 21.66 -13.39
C GLN A 8 -36.15 20.34 -13.56
N MET A 9 -36.32 19.65 -14.70
CA MET A 9 -35.61 18.40 -15.00
C MET A 9 -34.09 18.61 -15.06
N ILE A 10 -33.62 19.72 -15.65
CA ILE A 10 -32.19 20.04 -15.70
C ILE A 10 -31.64 20.31 -14.29
N ILE A 11 -32.38 21.05 -13.47
CA ILE A 11 -31.97 21.35 -12.09
C ILE A 11 -31.92 20.07 -11.25
N GLU A 12 -32.92 19.19 -11.37
CA GLU A 12 -32.92 17.89 -10.69
C GLU A 12 -31.73 17.00 -11.11
N ALA A 13 -31.40 16.97 -12.41
CA ALA A 13 -30.25 16.22 -12.90
C ALA A 13 -28.92 16.75 -12.35
N ILE A 14 -28.75 18.07 -12.27
CA ILE A 14 -27.57 18.70 -11.67
C ILE A 14 -27.49 18.36 -10.17
N LEU A 15 -28.62 18.36 -9.47
CA LEU A 15 -28.67 18.07 -8.04
C LEU A 15 -28.26 16.61 -7.75
N ILE A 16 -28.74 15.67 -8.56
CA ILE A 16 -28.31 14.26 -8.51
C ILE A 16 -26.82 14.12 -8.83
N LEU A 17 -26.32 14.85 -9.84
CA LEU A 17 -24.90 14.85 -10.20
C LEU A 17 -24.02 15.33 -9.05
N VAL A 18 -24.41 16.42 -8.38
CA VAL A 18 -23.66 16.95 -7.22
C VAL A 18 -23.63 15.94 -6.08
N ILE A 19 -24.75 15.27 -5.79
CA ILE A 19 -24.80 14.19 -4.79
C ILE A 19 -23.84 13.06 -5.18
N PHE A 20 -23.86 12.64 -6.45
CA PHE A 20 -22.97 11.58 -6.95
C PHE A 20 -21.49 11.95 -6.85
N LEU A 21 -21.13 13.19 -7.20
CA LEU A 21 -19.76 13.69 -7.07
C LEU A 21 -19.32 13.79 -5.59
N GLY A 22 -20.25 14.15 -4.70
CA GLY A 22 -20.01 14.12 -3.26
C GLY A 22 -19.73 12.70 -2.76
N ALA A 23 -20.60 11.74 -3.12
CA ALA A 23 -20.45 10.33 -2.75
C ALA A 23 -19.17 9.72 -3.31
N SER A 24 -18.84 9.97 -4.58
CA SER A 24 -17.61 9.45 -5.20
C SER A 24 -16.36 9.99 -4.54
N ARG A 25 -16.37 11.27 -4.12
CA ARG A 25 -15.27 11.86 -3.35
C ARG A 25 -15.09 11.21 -1.99
N LEU A 26 -16.19 10.90 -1.28
CA LEU A 26 -16.12 10.19 0.00
C LEU A 26 -15.51 8.79 -0.17
N VAL A 27 -15.93 8.05 -1.20
CA VAL A 27 -15.36 6.75 -1.53
C VAL A 27 -13.88 6.87 -1.87
N ALA A 28 -13.50 7.82 -2.74
CA ALA A 28 -12.10 8.04 -3.12
C ALA A 28 -11.22 8.39 -1.91
N ASN A 29 -11.71 9.23 -1.00
CA ASN A 29 -11.02 9.55 0.24
C ASN A 29 -10.89 8.32 1.14
N TYR A 30 -11.94 7.52 1.29
CA TYR A 30 -11.89 6.27 2.06
C TYR A 30 -10.81 5.31 1.54
N PHE A 31 -10.71 5.14 0.21
CA PHE A 31 -9.64 4.31 -0.37
C PHE A 31 -8.24 4.90 -0.17
N LYS A 32 -8.11 6.23 -0.22
CA LYS A 32 -6.85 6.93 0.03
C LYS A 32 -6.41 6.78 1.49
N ASP A 33 -7.32 7.02 2.43
CA ASP A 33 -7.03 7.10 3.86
C ASP A 33 -6.78 5.72 4.48
N ASN A 34 -7.43 4.67 3.98
CA ASN A 34 -7.16 3.30 4.45
C ASN A 34 -5.86 2.71 3.91
N GLU A 35 -5.11 3.47 3.10
CA GLU A 35 -3.84 3.05 2.47
C GLU A 35 -3.92 1.66 1.81
N LEU A 36 -5.11 1.18 1.41
CA LEU A 36 -5.29 -0.22 0.96
C LEU A 36 -4.48 -0.50 -0.29
N VAL A 37 -4.51 0.43 -1.23
CA VAL A 37 -3.69 0.37 -2.45
C VAL A 37 -2.20 0.38 -2.10
N LYS A 38 -1.82 1.21 -1.13
CA LYS A 38 -0.44 1.32 -0.67
C LYS A 38 0.02 0.06 0.07
N LYS A 39 -0.84 -0.61 0.85
CA LYS A 39 -0.55 -1.92 1.48
C LYS A 39 -0.41 -3.02 0.43
N LEU A 40 -1.27 -3.04 -0.58
CA LEU A 40 -1.22 -4.02 -1.67
C LEU A 40 0.09 -3.92 -2.47
N VAL A 41 0.57 -2.71 -2.73
CA VAL A 41 1.82 -2.49 -3.46
C VAL A 41 3.04 -2.61 -2.55
N ARG A 42 2.98 -2.11 -1.31
CA ARG A 42 4.12 -2.19 -0.37
C ARG A 42 4.42 -3.61 0.08
N GLY A 43 3.42 -4.46 0.30
CA GLY A 43 3.64 -5.82 0.82
C GLY A 43 4.68 -6.62 0.04
N PRO A 44 4.52 -6.82 -1.29
CA PRO A 44 5.50 -7.53 -2.11
C PRO A 44 6.88 -6.85 -2.12
N TRP A 45 6.92 -5.51 -2.19
CA TRP A 45 8.18 -4.77 -2.20
C TRP A 45 8.95 -4.85 -0.88
N THR A 46 8.25 -4.76 0.25
CA THR A 46 8.83 -4.93 1.58
C THR A 46 9.40 -6.33 1.76
N SER A 47 8.72 -7.35 1.23
CA SER A 47 9.22 -8.73 1.26
C SER A 47 10.51 -8.90 0.43
N LEU A 48 10.55 -8.28 -0.76
CA LEU A 48 11.74 -8.25 -1.62
C LEU A 48 12.91 -7.51 -0.98
N GLU A 49 12.66 -6.35 -0.38
CA GLU A 49 13.65 -5.57 0.36
C GLU A 49 14.25 -6.40 1.50
N SER A 50 13.40 -7.05 2.31
CA SER A 50 13.85 -7.96 3.38
C SER A 50 14.72 -9.10 2.85
N MET A 51 14.36 -9.68 1.70
CA MET A 51 15.16 -10.74 1.08
C MET A 51 16.53 -10.25 0.62
N ILE A 52 16.59 -9.06 0.01
CA ILE A 52 17.85 -8.47 -0.44
C ILE A 52 18.77 -8.14 0.75
N GLU A 53 18.22 -7.60 1.83
CA GLU A 53 18.99 -7.13 2.98
C GLU A 53 19.41 -8.28 3.92
N THR A 54 18.52 -9.23 4.16
CA THR A 54 18.70 -10.25 5.22
C THR A 54 18.74 -11.69 4.70
N GLY A 55 18.45 -11.90 3.42
CA GLY A 55 18.32 -13.23 2.82
C GLY A 55 17.05 -13.98 3.25
N ARG A 56 16.08 -13.30 3.88
CA ARG A 56 14.84 -13.90 4.38
C ARG A 56 13.61 -13.11 3.93
N TRP A 57 12.53 -13.82 3.61
CA TRP A 57 11.25 -13.22 3.21
C TRP A 57 10.42 -12.82 4.43
N TYR A 58 10.56 -11.57 4.90
CA TYR A 58 9.70 -11.01 5.94
C TYR A 58 8.80 -9.90 5.38
N SER A 59 7.55 -9.89 5.83
CA SER A 59 6.59 -8.81 5.52
C SER A 59 6.77 -7.56 6.37
N ASP A 60 7.72 -7.58 7.31
CA ASP A 60 8.06 -6.48 8.20
C ASP A 60 9.59 -6.24 8.17
N VAL A 61 9.97 -5.00 7.85
CA VAL A 61 11.37 -4.57 7.74
C VAL A 61 12.06 -4.57 9.12
N GLU A 62 11.34 -4.22 10.19
CA GLU A 62 11.95 -4.12 11.52
C GLU A 62 12.26 -5.49 12.10
N GLY A 63 11.32 -6.45 11.96
CA GLY A 63 11.58 -7.84 12.29
C GLY A 63 12.70 -8.47 11.46
N ALA A 64 12.82 -8.11 10.18
CA ALA A 64 13.89 -8.60 9.31
C ALA A 64 15.28 -8.18 9.80
N ARG A 65 15.45 -6.91 10.18
CA ARG A 65 16.74 -6.35 10.61
C ARG A 65 17.40 -7.12 11.74
N GLN A 66 16.63 -7.74 12.63
CA GLN A 66 17.16 -8.57 13.72
C GLN A 66 18.00 -9.76 13.21
N PHE A 67 17.76 -10.21 11.98
CA PHE A 67 18.46 -11.31 11.35
C PHE A 67 19.54 -10.87 10.35
N HIS A 68 19.77 -9.56 10.21
CA HIS A 68 20.79 -9.04 9.30
C HIS A 68 22.17 -9.60 9.69
N PRO A 69 22.94 -10.19 8.75
CA PRO A 69 24.23 -10.82 9.05
C PRO A 69 25.21 -9.91 9.81
N ASN A 70 25.23 -8.62 9.48
CA ASN A 70 26.02 -7.59 10.18
C ASN A 70 25.74 -7.46 11.70
N TYR A 71 24.54 -7.79 12.19
CA TYR A 71 24.22 -7.71 13.63
C TYR A 71 24.41 -9.05 14.35
N ASN A 72 24.64 -10.14 13.60
CA ASN A 72 24.95 -11.43 14.18
C ASN A 72 26.46 -11.58 14.37
N ASN A 73 26.87 -12.25 15.45
CA ASN A 73 28.27 -12.62 15.65
C ASN A 73 28.66 -13.63 14.56
N MET A 74 29.23 -13.14 13.47
CA MET A 74 29.75 -13.99 12.39
C MET A 74 30.98 -14.73 12.89
N HIS A 75 31.06 -16.01 12.55
CA HIS A 75 32.27 -16.80 12.78
C HIS A 75 33.41 -16.24 11.93
N VAL A 76 34.54 -15.91 12.57
CA VAL A 76 35.77 -15.51 11.87
C VAL A 76 36.63 -16.76 11.73
N SER A 77 36.70 -17.30 10.51
CA SER A 77 37.64 -18.37 10.20
C SER A 77 38.99 -17.76 9.83
N LEU A 78 40.04 -18.12 10.59
CA LEU A 78 41.41 -17.65 10.37
C LEU A 78 42.30 -18.70 9.68
N GLU A 79 41.83 -19.95 9.60
CA GLU A 79 42.47 -21.04 8.87
C GLU A 79 41.44 -21.66 7.92
N GLY A 80 41.78 -21.76 6.63
CA GLY A 80 40.88 -22.32 5.63
C GLY A 80 40.56 -23.77 5.92
N ASP A 81 39.27 -24.12 5.92
CA ASP A 81 38.83 -25.50 6.08
C ASP A 81 39.50 -26.38 5.02
N PRO A 82 40.15 -27.50 5.41
CA PRO A 82 40.75 -28.41 4.46
C PRO A 82 39.66 -28.99 3.55
N ALA A 83 39.90 -28.94 2.24
CA ALA A 83 39.02 -29.56 1.27
C ALA A 83 39.07 -31.09 1.45
N GLU A 84 37.96 -31.67 1.91
CA GLU A 84 37.70 -33.12 1.85
C GLU A 84 37.38 -33.59 0.43
#